data_AF-A0A2G9U0Q9-F1
#
_entry.id   AF-A0A2G9U0Q9-F1
#
_cell.length_a   1.000
_cell.length_b   1.000
_cell.length_c   1.000
_cell.angle_alpha   90.00
_cell.angle_beta   90.00
_cell.angle_gamma   90.00
#
_symmetry.space_group_name_H-M   'P 1'
#
loop_
_entity.id
_entity.type
_entity.pdbx_description
1 polymer ?
#
loop_
_entity_poly.entity_id
_entity_poly.type
_entity_poly.pdbx_seq_one_letter_code
_entity_poly.pdbx_strand_id
1 'polypeptide(L)'
;MRHGENIEGADDDLNDADRPFNYMNMGQYINNEPAPNQHNVQYFDLDIHNWPRRLRKFLPFVAYSPHRTALLRIVVLISVREIVEGEELFSAYISK
;
A
#
# COMPACT_ATOMS: atom_id res chain seq x y z
N MET A 1 11.39 38.30 26.41
CA MET A 1 11.05 36.93 26.88
C MET A 1 9.54 36.75 26.81
N ARG A 2 9.10 35.88 25.90
CA ARG A 2 7.84 35.08 25.80
C ARG A 2 7.68 34.80 24.30
N HIS A 3 8.17 33.64 23.85
CA HIS A 3 7.35 32.43 23.60
C HIS A 3 6.25 32.81 22.60
N GLY A 4 6.40 32.55 21.31
CA GLY A 4 6.74 31.26 20.71
C GLY A 4 5.59 31.03 19.74
N GLU A 5 5.85 31.26 18.46
CA GLU A 5 4.85 31.20 17.39
C GLU A 5 4.22 29.81 17.35
N ASN A 6 2.93 29.73 17.66
CA ASN A 6 2.12 28.53 17.44
C ASN A 6 1.90 28.39 15.93
N ILE A 7 2.80 27.65 15.29
CA ILE A 7 2.61 27.04 13.97
C ILE A 7 1.68 25.83 14.11
N GLU A 8 0.38 26.08 14.28
CA GLU A 8 -0.69 25.06 14.19
C GLU A 8 -1.69 25.44 13.10
N GLY A 9 -1.21 25.70 11.87
CA GLY A 9 -2.08 26.10 10.76
C GLY A 9 -1.66 25.64 9.37
N ALA A 10 -0.70 24.73 9.24
CA ALA A 10 -0.15 24.35 7.92
C ALA A 10 -0.87 23.17 7.23
N ASP A 11 -1.79 22.49 7.91
CA ASP A 11 -2.42 21.25 7.39
C ASP A 11 -3.88 21.44 6.92
N ASP A 12 -4.50 22.61 7.12
CA ASP A 12 -5.93 22.85 6.84
C ASP A 12 -6.23 23.37 5.41
N ASP A 13 -5.21 23.66 4.60
CA ASP A 13 -5.37 24.23 3.24
C ASP A 13 -5.26 23.19 2.11
N LEU A 14 -5.16 21.89 2.42
CA LEU A 14 -5.23 20.86 1.38
C LEU A 14 -6.69 20.58 1.02
N ASN A 15 -7.04 20.85 -0.24
CA ASN A 15 -8.34 20.51 -0.82
C ASN A 15 -8.65 19.04 -0.52
N ASP A 16 -9.91 18.68 -0.26
CA ASP A 16 -10.27 17.28 0.05
C ASP A 16 -9.90 16.32 -1.10
N ALA A 17 -9.71 16.83 -2.32
CA ALA A 17 -9.17 16.11 -3.48
C ALA A 17 -7.67 15.74 -3.36
N ASP A 18 -6.90 16.48 -2.54
CA ASP A 18 -5.47 16.28 -2.31
C ASP A 18 -5.20 15.40 -1.07
N ARG A 19 -6.24 15.08 -0.30
CA ARG A 19 -6.15 14.12 0.81
C ARG A 19 -6.20 12.72 0.19
N PRO A 20 -5.23 11.82 0.48
CA PRO A 20 -5.29 10.45 0.00
C PRO A 20 -6.55 9.79 0.55
N PHE A 21 -7.57 9.69 -0.30
CA PHE A 21 -8.83 9.02 0.01
C PHE A 21 -8.52 7.52 0.06
N ASN A 22 -8.25 7.02 1.26
CA ASN A 22 -8.09 5.60 1.48
C ASN A 22 -9.47 4.96 1.38
N TYR A 23 -9.91 4.65 0.16
CA TYR A 23 -11.01 3.74 -0.12
C TYR A 23 -10.59 2.40 0.46
N MET A 24 -10.81 2.23 1.77
CA MET A 24 -10.72 1.03 2.58
C MET A 24 -9.85 -0.04 1.93
N ASN A 25 -8.64 -0.27 2.44
CA ASN A 25 -7.73 -1.43 2.29
C ASN A 25 -8.41 -2.80 1.97
N MET A 26 -9.23 -2.87 0.95
CA MET A 26 -9.85 -4.04 0.39
C MET A 26 -8.73 -4.56 -0.47
N GLY A 27 -8.06 -5.60 0.01
CA GLY A 27 -7.04 -6.28 -0.77
C GLY A 27 -7.53 -6.44 -2.20
N GLN A 28 -6.71 -6.04 -3.17
CA GLN A 28 -7.06 -6.19 -4.56
C GLN A 28 -7.21 -7.68 -4.85
N TYR A 29 -8.44 -8.09 -5.15
CA TYR A 29 -8.71 -9.44 -5.62
C TYR A 29 -8.32 -9.49 -7.09
N ILE A 30 -7.23 -10.19 -7.39
CA ILE A 30 -6.79 -10.42 -8.76
C ILE A 30 -7.31 -11.79 -9.17
N ASN A 31 -7.82 -11.88 -10.40
CA ASN A 31 -8.32 -13.13 -10.93
C ASN A 31 -7.20 -14.18 -10.98
N ASN A 32 -7.59 -15.45 -10.80
CA ASN A 32 -6.66 -16.57 -10.96
C ASN A 32 -6.24 -16.69 -12.43
N GLU A 33 -5.02 -17.18 -12.64
CA GLU A 33 -4.56 -17.51 -13.99
C GLU A 33 -5.54 -18.43 -14.71
N PRO A 34 -5.94 -18.10 -15.97
CA PRO A 34 -6.89 -18.90 -16.72
C PRO A 34 -6.28 -20.21 -17.24
N ALA A 35 -4.96 -20.25 -17.38
CA ALA A 35 -4.19 -21.45 -17.67
C ALA A 35 -2.77 -21.35 -17.05
N PRO A 36 -2.05 -22.47 -16.91
CA PRO A 36 -0.69 -22.46 -16.37
C PRO A 36 0.23 -21.50 -17.13
N ASN A 37 0.97 -20.68 -16.38
CA ASN A 37 1.91 -19.67 -16.90
C ASN A 37 1.23 -18.50 -17.65
N GLN A 38 -0.07 -18.26 -17.43
CA GLN A 38 -0.77 -17.10 -17.98
C GLN A 38 -0.94 -15.96 -16.97
N HIS A 39 -0.46 -16.11 -15.74
CA HIS A 39 -0.33 -14.98 -14.83
C HIS A 39 0.63 -13.92 -15.38
N ASN A 40 0.29 -12.67 -15.16
CA ASN A 40 1.12 -11.51 -15.51
C ASN A 40 1.50 -10.69 -14.28
N VAL A 41 0.92 -11.01 -13.12
CA VAL A 41 1.31 -10.50 -11.81
C VAL A 41 1.50 -11.62 -10.79
N GLN A 42 2.29 -11.37 -9.75
CA GLN A 42 2.50 -12.29 -8.62
C GLN A 42 2.44 -11.52 -7.30
N TYR A 43 1.87 -12.16 -6.27
CA TYR A 43 1.95 -11.64 -4.90
C TYR A 43 3.37 -11.77 -4.36
N PHE A 44 3.87 -10.69 -3.75
CA PHE A 44 5.21 -10.63 -3.18
C PHE A 44 5.19 -9.99 -1.80
N ASP A 45 5.91 -10.58 -0.86
CA ASP A 45 6.09 -10.05 0.49
C ASP A 45 7.19 -8.98 0.48
N LEU A 46 6.81 -7.73 0.71
CA LEU A 46 7.73 -6.61 0.79
C LEU A 46 7.91 -6.14 2.24
N ASP A 47 9.15 -6.19 2.70
CA ASP A 47 9.57 -5.59 3.96
C ASP A 47 9.86 -4.09 3.78
N ILE A 48 9.17 -3.27 4.57
CA ILE A 48 9.35 -1.82 4.60
C ILE A 48 10.04 -1.42 5.90
N HIS A 49 11.15 -0.71 5.73
CA HIS A 49 11.92 -0.16 6.84
C HIS A 49 11.60 1.34 7.01
N ASN A 50 11.64 1.81 8.27
CA ASN A 50 11.54 3.24 8.61
C ASN A 50 10.29 4.00 8.11
N TRP A 51 9.18 3.31 7.82
CA TRP A 51 7.95 3.98 7.38
C TRP A 51 7.38 4.92 8.46
N PRO A 52 6.98 6.15 8.10
CA PRO A 52 6.44 7.12 9.05
C PRO A 52 5.21 6.58 9.79
N ARG A 53 5.24 6.59 11.13
CA ARG A 53 4.18 6.00 11.96
C ARG A 53 2.79 6.57 11.66
N ARG A 54 2.68 7.89 11.41
CA ARG A 54 1.42 8.58 11.10
C ARG A 54 0.80 8.10 9.77
N LEU A 55 1.62 7.58 8.86
CA LEU A 55 1.18 7.09 7.55
C LEU A 55 0.87 5.58 7.53
N ARG A 56 1.13 4.83 8.61
CA ARG A 56 0.88 3.38 8.65
C ARG A 56 -0.60 3.00 8.47
N LYS A 57 -1.53 3.91 8.79
CA LYS A 57 -2.98 3.74 8.57
C LYS A 57 -3.37 3.56 7.10
N PHE A 58 -2.46 3.91 6.19
CA PHE A 58 -2.63 3.77 4.74
C PHE A 58 -2.05 2.48 4.19
N LEU A 59 -1.31 1.72 5.00
CA LEU A 59 -0.76 0.44 4.55
C LEU A 59 -1.83 -0.66 4.71
N PRO A 60 -2.00 -1.53 3.71
CA PRO A 60 -2.89 -2.68 3.83
C PRO A 60 -2.31 -3.67 4.84
N PHE A 61 -3.18 -4.26 5.65
CA PHE A 61 -2.85 -5.38 6.55
C PHE A 61 -1.72 -5.13 7.58
N VAL A 62 -1.42 -3.87 7.91
CA VAL A 62 -0.41 -3.55 8.94
C VAL A 62 -1.04 -3.50 10.34
N ALA A 63 -0.55 -4.35 11.25
CA ALA A 63 -0.90 -4.26 12.66
C ALA A 63 -0.31 -2.97 13.28
N TYR A 64 -1.19 -2.01 13.62
CA TYR A 64 -0.77 -0.80 14.32
C TYR A 64 -0.55 -1.08 15.82
N SER A 65 0.63 -0.75 16.32
CA SER A 65 0.91 -0.70 17.76
C SER A 65 1.66 0.60 18.10
N PRO A 66 1.18 1.39 19.06
CA PRO A 66 1.85 2.62 19.47
C PRO A 66 3.17 2.38 20.21
N HIS A 67 3.46 1.15 20.62
CA HIS A 67 4.62 0.80 21.47
C HIS A 67 5.65 -0.09 20.75
N ARG A 68 5.37 -0.52 19.52
CA ARG A 68 6.27 -1.38 18.74
C ARG A 68 6.69 -0.73 17.43
N THR A 69 7.99 -0.54 17.27
CA THR A 69 8.64 -0.36 15.97
C THR A 69 8.93 -1.74 15.38
N ALA A 70 7.87 -2.44 14.97
CA ALA A 70 8.00 -3.71 14.27
C ALA A 70 8.38 -3.48 12.80
N LEU A 71 9.06 -4.46 12.20
CA LEU A 71 9.19 -4.58 10.75
C LEU A 71 7.79 -4.57 10.13
N LEU A 72 7.57 -3.72 9.13
CA LEU A 72 6.32 -3.70 8.40
C LEU A 72 6.47 -4.61 7.18
N ARG A 73 5.62 -5.62 7.08
CA ARG A 73 5.51 -6.46 5.89
C ARG A 73 4.17 -6.19 5.23
N ILE A 74 4.20 -5.92 3.94
CA ILE A 74 3.00 -5.80 3.11
C ILE A 74 3.06 -6.82 1.99
N VAL A 75 1.90 -7.16 1.44
CA VAL A 75 1.80 -7.96 0.22
C VAL A 75 1.56 -6.98 -0.93
N VAL A 76 2.42 -7.02 -1.94
CA VAL A 76 2.31 -6.24 -3.18
C VAL A 76 2.11 -7.16 -4.38
N LEU A 77 1.67 -6.59 -5.49
CA LEU A 77 1.66 -7.26 -6.78
C LEU A 77 2.87 -6.78 -7.59
N ILE A 78 3.67 -7.72 -8.07
CA ILE A 78 4.77 -7.45 -8.99
C ILE A 78 4.41 -7.99 -10.37
N SER A 79 4.76 -7.26 -11.43
CA SER A 79 4.66 -7.75 -12.80
C SER A 79 5.73 -8.81 -13.05
N VAL A 80 5.36 -9.96 -13.62
CA VAL A 80 6.32 -11.02 -14.00
C VAL A 80 6.74 -10.95 -15.47
N ARG A 81 6.08 -10.08 -16.24
CA ARG A 81 6.41 -9.72 -17.63
C ARG A 81 5.85 -8.33 -17.94
N GLU A 82 6.12 -7.84 -19.15
CA GLU A 82 5.48 -6.64 -19.67
C GLU A 82 3.94 -6.82 -19.74
N ILE A 83 3.20 -5.77 -19.36
CA ILE A 83 1.74 -5.71 -19.36
C ILE A 83 1.34 -4.53 -20.26
N VAL A 84 0.44 -4.77 -21.20
CA VAL A 84 0.00 -3.73 -22.15
C VAL A 84 -1.30 -3.08 -21.68
N GLU A 85 -1.61 -1.90 -22.21
CA GLU A 85 -2.84 -1.18 -21.89
C GLU A 85 -4.08 -2.02 -22.25
N GLY A 86 -5.06 -2.05 -21.34
CA GLY A 86 -6.30 -2.81 -21.49
C GLY A 86 -6.17 -4.31 -21.18
N GLU A 87 -4.98 -4.79 -20.85
CA GLU A 87 -4.76 -6.18 -20.45
C GLU A 87 -5.32 -6.48 -19.05
N GLU A 88 -6.02 -7.60 -18.91
CA GLU A 88 -6.51 -8.07 -17.62
C GLU A 88 -5.37 -8.65 -16.76
N LEU A 89 -5.39 -8.34 -15.46
CA LEU A 89 -4.42 -8.87 -14.51
C LEU A 89 -4.82 -10.27 -14.04
N PHE A 90 -3.88 -11.20 -14.14
CA PHE A 90 -4.01 -12.57 -13.66
C PHE A 90 -2.88 -12.90 -12.69
N SER A 91 -3.25 -13.47 -11.55
CA SER A 91 -2.33 -13.92 -10.50
C SER A 91 -2.27 -15.44 -10.43
N ALA A 92 -1.10 -15.97 -10.08
CA ALA A 92 -0.97 -17.35 -9.65
C ALA A 92 -1.04 -17.39 -8.12
N TYR A 93 -2.14 -17.91 -7.57
CA TYR A 93 -2.34 -18.05 -6.12
C TYR A 93 -1.42 -19.11 -5.47
N ILE A 94 -0.71 -19.90 -6.27
CA ILE A 94 0.15 -20.98 -5.81
C ILE A 94 1.49 -20.86 -6.54
N SER A 95 2.52 -20.39 -5.85
CA SER A 95 3.90 -20.70 -6.23
C SER A 95 4.08 -22.20 -6.05
N LYS A 96 4.39 -22.93 -7.11
CA LYS A 96 5.13 -24.19 -6.97
C LYS A 96 6.58 -23.90 -6.58
#